data_AF-A0A232M4P8-F1
#
_entry.id   AF-A0A232M4P8-F1
#
_cell.length_a   1.000
_cell.length_b   1.000
_cell.length_c   1.000
_cell.angle_alpha   90.00
_cell.angle_beta   90.00
_cell.angle_gamma   90.00
#
_symmetry.space_group_name_H-M   'P 1'
#
loop_
_entity.id
_entity.type
_entity.pdbx_description
1 polymer ?
#
loop_
_entity_poly.entity_id
_entity_poly.type
_entity_poly.pdbx_seq_one_letter_code
_entity_poly.pdbx_strand_id
1 'polypeptide(L)'
;MLLPKGGVTWKSARSKLPPWKAMVVLLTRTRVLVSLAMTSLVILLWRGISKSAAEMQNFYCYGSSKSPMQMSINEMVEWNAHLQTPVIFNPHEPYEVNSSSISMVDLNPVKSTPKALTNSERVLILTPLRDAAQFLEKHFDLLSELTYPHELIDLAFLVGDSSDDTLAVLSSELKRIQDQVESKIAFRSAMIVQKDFGPVVNMDIQNRHSFEAQGPRRKAMAQARNYLLASALKSDHSWVYWRDVDIVDSPKKILEDFMAHDKDILVPNIWFHRYKDGRDIEGRFDYNSWVESDKGRRLRHKLDPETVLAEGYKEYDTGRNWLALLGDWRKNKDEEMELDGIGGVSILVKADVHRSGINFPMYAFENQAETEGFARMAKRAGFQVIGLPNYVVWHIDTEEKSGNI
;
A
#
# COMPACT_ATOMS: atom_id res chain seq x y z
N MET A 1 31.20 80.90 -14.11
CA MET A 1 30.57 82.18 -14.49
C MET A 1 30.13 82.86 -13.20
N LEU A 2 30.88 83.87 -12.75
CA LEU A 2 30.70 84.57 -11.47
C LEU A 2 29.63 85.67 -11.64
N LEU A 3 28.55 85.61 -10.87
CA LEU A 3 27.61 86.74 -10.72
C LEU A 3 28.21 87.75 -9.72
N PRO A 4 28.33 89.05 -10.07
CA PRO A 4 28.83 90.04 -9.13
C PRO A 4 27.73 90.44 -8.14
N LYS A 5 28.09 90.40 -6.86
CA LYS A 5 27.34 90.95 -5.73
C LYS A 5 27.25 92.48 -5.86
N GLY A 6 26.12 92.99 -6.32
CA GLY A 6 25.75 94.40 -6.25
C GLY A 6 24.30 94.53 -5.79
N GLY A 7 24.10 94.83 -4.51
CA GLY A 7 22.78 94.88 -3.88
C GLY A 7 21.85 95.92 -4.49
N VAL A 8 20.61 95.52 -4.76
CA VAL A 8 19.50 96.41 -5.14
C VAL A 8 19.21 97.32 -3.95
N THR A 9 19.61 98.59 -4.04
CA THR A 9 19.29 99.59 -3.01
C THR A 9 17.83 100.03 -3.14
N TRP A 10 17.10 100.12 -2.02
CA TRP A 10 15.69 100.51 -1.94
C TRP A 10 15.37 101.87 -2.60
N LYS A 11 16.39 102.74 -2.77
CA LYS A 11 16.29 103.99 -3.53
C LYS A 11 16.08 103.77 -5.04
N SER A 12 16.63 102.71 -5.62
CA SER A 12 16.45 102.36 -7.04
C SER A 12 15.01 101.88 -7.32
N ALA A 13 14.44 101.07 -6.43
CA ALA A 13 13.07 100.54 -6.57
C ALA A 13 11.99 101.64 -6.52
N ARG A 14 12.20 102.69 -5.72
CA ARG A 14 11.21 103.78 -5.56
C ARG A 14 11.10 104.69 -6.80
N SER A 15 12.10 104.69 -7.68
CA SER A 15 12.11 105.50 -8.91
C SER A 15 11.29 104.91 -10.06
N LYS A 16 10.87 103.63 -9.95
CA LYS A 16 10.08 102.93 -10.98
C LYS A 16 8.61 102.74 -10.62
N LEU A 17 8.19 103.13 -9.42
CA LEU A 17 6.79 103.05 -9.02
C LEU A 17 6.06 104.34 -9.41
N PRO A 18 4.92 104.25 -10.12
CA PRO A 18 4.14 105.44 -10.46
C PRO A 18 3.70 106.16 -9.16
N PRO A 19 3.67 107.50 -9.16
CA PRO A 19 3.27 108.26 -7.98
C PRO A 19 1.86 107.83 -7.55
N TRP A 20 1.61 107.68 -6.24
CA TRP A 20 0.37 107.16 -5.67
C TRP A 20 -0.91 107.76 -6.29
N LYS A 21 -0.88 109.05 -6.63
CA LYS A 21 -1.98 109.75 -7.31
C LYS A 21 -2.30 109.18 -8.70
N ALA A 22 -1.29 108.71 -9.45
CA ALA A 22 -1.49 108.07 -10.75
C ALA A 22 -2.13 106.68 -10.62
N MET A 23 -1.85 105.92 -9.56
CA MET A 23 -2.55 104.66 -9.29
C MET A 23 -4.02 104.89 -8.91
N VAL A 24 -4.30 105.92 -8.12
CA VAL A 24 -5.69 106.29 -7.77
C VAL A 24 -6.48 106.68 -9.02
N VAL A 25 -5.89 107.46 -9.93
CA VAL A 25 -6.54 107.81 -11.22
C VAL A 25 -6.73 106.60 -12.13
N LEU A 26 -5.79 105.66 -12.15
CA LEU A 26 -5.92 104.43 -12.94
C LEU A 26 -7.07 103.55 -12.43
N LEU A 27 -7.20 103.43 -11.10
CA LEU A 27 -8.22 102.61 -10.44
C LEU A 27 -9.62 103.25 -10.49
N THR A 28 -9.72 104.58 -10.64
CA THR A 28 -11.01 105.28 -10.80
C THR A 28 -11.44 105.47 -12.25
N ARG A 29 -10.62 105.06 -13.23
CA ARG A 29 -11.04 105.07 -14.64
C ARG A 29 -12.17 104.09 -14.86
N THR A 30 -13.26 104.57 -15.45
CA THR A 30 -14.47 103.81 -15.79
C THR A 30 -14.18 102.48 -16.48
N ARG A 31 -13.22 102.45 -17.42
CA ARG A 31 -12.83 101.20 -18.11
C ARG A 31 -12.27 100.13 -17.16
N VAL A 32 -11.50 100.52 -16.15
CA VAL A 32 -10.91 99.59 -15.18
C VAL A 32 -12.00 99.08 -14.23
N LEU A 33 -12.86 99.97 -13.74
CA LEU A 33 -14.01 99.61 -12.90
C LEU A 33 -15.00 98.68 -13.63
N VAL A 34 -15.29 98.95 -14.91
CA VAL A 34 -16.13 98.08 -15.74
C VAL A 34 -15.45 96.72 -15.96
N SER A 35 -14.14 96.68 -16.20
CA SER A 35 -13.43 95.39 -16.33
C SER A 35 -13.45 94.59 -15.03
N LEU A 36 -13.29 95.25 -13.87
CA LEU A 36 -13.38 94.61 -12.57
C LEU A 36 -14.78 94.07 -12.30
N ALA A 37 -15.82 94.84 -12.64
CA ALA A 37 -17.21 94.43 -12.51
C ALA A 37 -17.56 93.25 -13.44
N MET A 38 -17.09 93.25 -14.68
CA MET A 38 -17.28 92.14 -15.61
C MET A 38 -16.52 90.89 -15.14
N THR A 39 -15.29 91.05 -14.66
CA THR A 39 -14.48 89.92 -14.17
C THR A 39 -15.09 89.33 -12.91
N SER A 40 -15.60 90.17 -11.99
CA SER A 40 -16.30 89.69 -10.79
C SER A 40 -17.62 89.00 -11.14
N LEU A 41 -18.37 89.51 -12.12
CA LEU A 41 -19.58 88.85 -12.64
C LEU A 41 -19.25 87.46 -13.23
N VAL A 42 -18.19 87.35 -14.04
CA VAL A 42 -17.74 86.07 -14.61
C VAL A 42 -17.31 85.11 -13.51
N ILE A 43 -16.56 85.57 -12.49
CA ILE A 43 -16.15 84.72 -11.37
C ILE A 43 -17.36 84.27 -10.54
N LEU A 44 -18.34 85.14 -10.32
CA LEU A 44 -19.57 84.82 -9.59
C LEU A 44 -20.43 83.81 -10.36
N LEU A 45 -20.60 84.00 -11.67
CA LEU A 45 -21.30 83.04 -12.54
C LEU A 45 -20.57 81.70 -12.60
N TRP A 46 -19.25 81.71 -12.75
CA TRP A 46 -18.44 80.49 -12.76
C TRP A 46 -18.59 79.71 -11.45
N ARG A 47 -18.50 80.39 -10.30
CA ARG A 47 -18.67 79.77 -8.97
C ARG A 47 -20.11 79.32 -8.71
N GLY A 48 -21.11 80.03 -9.22
CA GLY A 48 -22.52 79.64 -9.13
C GLY A 48 -22.83 78.37 -9.93
N ILE A 49 -22.35 78.31 -11.17
CA ILE A 49 -22.55 77.16 -12.06
C ILE A 49 -21.78 75.93 -11.56
N SER A 50 -20.55 76.10 -11.09
CA SER A 50 -19.75 74.97 -10.58
C SER A 50 -20.27 74.41 -9.24
N LYS A 51 -20.88 75.22 -8.37
CA LYS A 51 -21.59 74.70 -7.19
C LYS A 51 -22.89 73.98 -7.56
N SER A 52 -23.69 74.54 -8.47
CA SER A 52 -24.93 73.90 -8.93
C SER A 52 -24.68 72.56 -9.62
N ALA A 53 -23.64 72.46 -10.44
CA ALA A 53 -23.24 71.21 -11.09
C ALA A 53 -22.71 70.17 -10.08
N ALA A 54 -21.97 70.61 -9.05
CA ALA A 54 -21.45 69.72 -8.01
C ALA A 54 -22.57 69.16 -7.10
N GLU A 55 -23.63 69.93 -6.82
CA GLU A 55 -24.80 69.42 -6.09
C GLU A 55 -25.69 68.51 -6.96
N MET A 56 -25.75 68.74 -8.28
CA MET A 56 -26.52 67.90 -9.20
C MET A 56 -25.91 66.50 -9.44
N GLN A 57 -24.62 66.32 -9.16
CA GLN A 57 -23.94 65.02 -9.29
C GLN A 57 -24.00 64.13 -8.03
N ASN A 58 -24.52 64.63 -6.90
CA ASN A 58 -24.52 63.87 -5.64
C ASN A 58 -25.71 62.91 -5.47
N PHE A 59 -26.66 62.85 -6.42
CA PHE A 59 -27.81 61.94 -6.34
C PHE A 59 -28.10 61.18 -7.64
N TYR A 60 -27.07 60.82 -8.40
CA TYR A 60 -27.24 59.77 -9.41
C TYR A 60 -27.12 58.41 -8.71
N CYS A 61 -28.21 57.95 -8.11
CA CYS A 61 -28.33 56.56 -7.70
C CYS A 61 -28.24 55.71 -8.97
N TYR A 62 -27.11 55.04 -9.18
CA TYR A 62 -26.97 54.06 -10.24
C TYR A 62 -27.83 52.85 -9.88
N GLY A 63 -29.07 52.83 -10.34
CA GLY A 63 -30.07 51.84 -9.94
C GLY A 63 -31.43 52.10 -10.58
N SER A 64 -32.22 51.04 -10.75
CA SER A 64 -33.62 51.16 -11.11
C SER A 64 -34.35 52.01 -10.07
N SER A 65 -35.25 52.90 -10.51
CA SER A 65 -36.08 53.71 -9.61
C SER A 65 -37.17 52.90 -8.89
N LYS A 66 -37.25 51.59 -9.16
CA LYS A 66 -38.21 50.66 -8.56
C LYS A 66 -37.54 49.91 -7.41
N SER A 67 -38.29 49.66 -6.34
CA SER A 67 -37.81 48.77 -5.29
C SER A 67 -37.65 47.35 -5.83
N PRO A 68 -36.77 46.50 -5.26
CA PRO A 68 -36.58 45.13 -5.74
C PRO A 68 -37.87 44.30 -5.78
N MET A 69 -38.84 44.60 -4.91
CA MET A 69 -40.15 43.94 -4.88
C MET A 69 -41.14 44.43 -5.96
N GLN A 70 -40.82 45.53 -6.62
CA GLN A 70 -41.65 46.17 -7.65
C GLN A 70 -41.08 46.01 -9.06
N MET A 71 -39.91 45.39 -9.20
CA MET A 71 -39.33 45.07 -10.51
C MET A 71 -40.02 43.86 -11.12
N SER A 72 -40.27 43.91 -12.42
CA SER A 72 -40.63 42.71 -13.17
C SER A 72 -39.44 41.76 -13.30
N ILE A 73 -39.71 40.48 -13.58
CA ILE A 73 -38.66 39.47 -13.77
C ILE A 73 -37.69 39.89 -14.89
N ASN A 74 -38.19 40.45 -15.99
CA ASN A 74 -37.35 40.87 -17.10
C ASN A 74 -36.42 42.04 -16.73
N GLU A 75 -36.93 43.03 -15.99
CA GLU A 75 -36.12 44.16 -15.49
C GLU A 75 -35.04 43.71 -14.51
N MET A 76 -35.35 42.72 -13.68
CA MET A 76 -34.38 42.12 -12.76
C MET A 76 -33.28 41.34 -13.50
N VAL A 77 -33.62 40.62 -14.58
CA VAL A 77 -32.63 39.91 -15.41
C VAL A 77 -31.73 40.91 -16.14
N GLU A 78 -32.30 41.93 -16.77
CA GLU A 78 -31.55 42.97 -17.50
C GLU A 78 -30.59 43.75 -16.58
N TRP A 79 -31.02 44.02 -15.35
CA TRP A 79 -30.17 44.63 -14.32
C TRP A 79 -29.00 43.72 -13.91
N ASN A 80 -29.27 42.44 -13.63
CA ASN A 80 -28.23 41.49 -13.23
C ASN A 80 -27.32 41.03 -14.39
N ALA A 81 -27.72 41.23 -15.64
CA ALA A 81 -26.93 40.84 -16.82
C ALA A 81 -25.56 41.55 -16.89
N HIS A 82 -25.45 42.74 -16.30
CA HIS A 82 -24.22 43.54 -16.29
C HIS A 82 -23.34 43.28 -15.07
N LEU A 83 -23.87 42.59 -14.05
CA LEU A 83 -23.14 42.18 -12.85
C LEU A 83 -22.44 40.85 -13.12
N GLN A 84 -21.43 40.86 -14.00
CA GLN A 84 -20.50 39.73 -14.06
C GLN A 84 -19.55 39.83 -12.87
N THR A 85 -19.90 39.16 -11.78
CA THR A 85 -18.91 38.86 -10.73
C THR A 85 -17.80 38.05 -11.41
N PRO A 86 -16.56 38.53 -11.50
CA PRO A 86 -15.47 37.72 -12.00
C PRO A 86 -15.24 36.59 -10.99
N VAL A 87 -15.76 35.42 -11.31
CA VAL A 87 -15.44 34.21 -10.55
C VAL A 87 -14.05 33.78 -11.01
N ILE A 88 -13.04 34.13 -10.21
CA ILE A 88 -11.69 33.62 -10.40
C ILE A 88 -11.70 32.19 -9.86
N PHE A 89 -11.92 31.20 -10.72
CA PHE A 89 -11.57 29.82 -10.39
C PHE A 89 -10.04 29.75 -10.35
N ASN A 90 -9.46 29.46 -9.19
CA ASN A 90 -8.07 29.02 -9.10
C ASN A 90 -8.07 27.47 -9.09
N PRO A 91 -8.08 26.80 -10.26
CA PRO A 91 -8.11 25.34 -10.34
C PRO A 91 -6.85 24.67 -9.79
N HIS A 92 -5.88 25.44 -9.28
CA HIS A 92 -4.62 24.97 -8.71
C HIS A 92 -4.60 24.98 -7.17
N GLU A 93 -5.68 25.38 -6.50
CA GLU A 93 -5.74 25.23 -5.04
C GLU A 93 -5.97 23.74 -4.68
N PRO A 94 -5.01 23.07 -4.00
CA PRO A 94 -5.15 21.67 -3.65
C PRO A 94 -6.29 21.51 -2.65
N TYR A 95 -7.16 20.52 -2.88
CA TYR A 95 -8.18 20.15 -1.92
C TYR A 95 -7.54 19.39 -0.76
N GLU A 96 -7.37 20.04 0.38
CA GLU A 96 -6.80 19.43 1.58
C GLU A 96 -7.85 18.60 2.33
N VAL A 97 -7.63 17.29 2.39
CA VAL A 97 -8.47 16.37 3.16
C VAL A 97 -7.94 16.29 4.60
N ASN A 98 -8.38 17.22 5.44
CA ASN A 98 -8.00 17.27 6.86
C ASN A 98 -8.94 16.41 7.74
N SER A 99 -9.06 15.13 7.42
CA SER A 99 -9.86 14.17 8.21
C SER A 99 -9.01 12.98 8.64
N SER A 100 -9.03 12.65 9.95
CA SER A 100 -8.37 11.44 10.47
C SER A 100 -9.04 10.14 10.03
N SER A 101 -10.28 10.20 9.53
CA SER A 101 -11.01 9.04 9.01
C SER A 101 -10.68 8.71 7.56
N ILE A 102 -9.99 9.60 6.84
CA ILE A 102 -9.66 9.41 5.43
C ILE A 102 -8.15 9.19 5.33
N SER A 103 -7.77 7.99 4.88
CA SER A 103 -6.38 7.66 4.58
C SER A 103 -6.24 7.36 3.09
N MET A 104 -5.13 7.80 2.50
CA MET A 104 -4.76 7.48 1.14
C MET A 104 -3.67 6.40 1.17
N VAL A 105 -3.88 5.34 0.40
CA VAL A 105 -2.94 4.23 0.27
C VAL A 105 -2.55 4.12 -1.20
N ASP A 106 -1.29 4.46 -1.51
CA ASP A 106 -0.72 4.31 -2.84
C ASP A 106 0.07 2.99 -2.92
N LEU A 107 -0.41 2.08 -3.77
CA LEU A 107 0.24 0.78 -3.99
C LEU A 107 1.27 0.82 -5.13
N ASN A 108 1.29 1.87 -5.97
CA ASN A 108 2.22 1.94 -7.11
C ASN A 108 3.72 1.90 -6.74
N PRO A 109 4.15 2.46 -5.58
CA PRO A 109 5.54 2.38 -5.14
C PRO A 109 5.93 0.99 -4.60
N VAL A 110 4.95 0.17 -4.21
CA VAL A 110 5.20 -1.13 -3.57
C VAL A 110 5.49 -2.14 -4.67
N LYS A 111 6.74 -2.59 -4.74
CA LYS A 111 7.22 -3.52 -5.76
C LYS A 111 7.97 -4.67 -5.10
N SER A 112 7.95 -5.81 -5.75
CA SER A 112 8.73 -6.99 -5.39
C SER A 112 9.84 -7.16 -6.43
N THR A 113 11.10 -6.96 -6.04
CA THR A 113 12.24 -6.95 -6.97
C THR A 113 13.39 -7.82 -6.48
N PRO A 114 14.32 -8.25 -7.36
CA PRO A 114 15.49 -9.02 -6.95
C PRO A 114 16.48 -8.22 -6.08
N LYS A 115 16.29 -6.90 -5.93
CA LYS A 115 17.10 -6.03 -5.06
C LYS A 115 16.33 -5.59 -3.82
N ALA A 116 15.51 -6.50 -3.28
CA ALA A 116 14.63 -6.26 -2.14
C ALA A 116 15.31 -5.56 -0.96
N LEU A 117 16.51 -6.03 -0.57
CA LEU A 117 17.28 -5.42 0.52
C LEU A 117 17.65 -3.96 0.25
N THR A 118 18.16 -3.66 -0.96
CA THR A 118 18.55 -2.29 -1.34
C THR A 118 17.33 -1.36 -1.38
N ASN A 119 16.19 -1.88 -1.78
CA ASN A 119 14.93 -1.14 -1.86
C ASN A 119 14.17 -1.09 -0.53
N SER A 120 14.69 -1.75 0.53
CA SER A 120 14.01 -1.89 1.82
C SER A 120 12.59 -2.46 1.69
N GLU A 121 12.44 -3.45 0.81
CA GLU A 121 11.18 -4.13 0.56
C GLU A 121 10.74 -4.93 1.79
N ARG A 122 9.46 -4.84 2.14
CA ARG A 122 8.94 -5.43 3.38
C ARG A 122 8.42 -6.83 3.15
N VAL A 123 8.63 -7.69 4.14
CA VAL A 123 8.25 -9.11 4.12
C VAL A 123 7.23 -9.37 5.21
N LEU A 124 6.18 -10.12 4.87
CA LEU A 124 5.23 -10.68 5.83
C LEU A 124 5.48 -12.18 5.96
N ILE A 125 5.87 -12.65 7.14
CA ILE A 125 5.99 -14.08 7.43
C ILE A 125 4.69 -14.57 8.05
N LEU A 126 4.10 -15.63 7.47
CA LEU A 126 2.82 -16.20 7.89
C LEU A 126 2.98 -17.64 8.32
N THR A 127 2.56 -17.94 9.56
CA THR A 127 2.66 -19.27 10.17
C THR A 127 1.31 -19.66 10.80
N PRO A 128 0.49 -20.52 10.15
CA PRO A 128 -0.69 -21.10 10.79
C PRO A 128 -0.27 -22.14 11.85
N LEU A 129 -0.95 -22.18 12.99
CA LEU A 129 -0.59 -22.99 14.14
C LEU A 129 -1.80 -23.78 14.67
N ARG A 130 -1.55 -25.06 14.91
CA ARG A 130 -2.44 -25.97 15.63
C ARG A 130 -1.60 -26.98 16.41
N ASP A 131 -1.81 -27.05 17.72
CA ASP A 131 -1.10 -28.00 18.61
C ASP A 131 0.43 -28.00 18.40
N ALA A 132 1.02 -26.79 18.36
CA ALA A 132 2.37 -26.52 17.90
C ALA A 132 3.35 -26.12 19.00
N ALA A 133 2.97 -26.20 20.29
CA ALA A 133 3.76 -25.66 21.40
C ALA A 133 5.22 -26.16 21.41
N GLN A 134 5.44 -27.43 21.08
CA GLN A 134 6.77 -28.07 21.07
C GLN A 134 7.71 -27.56 19.97
N PHE A 135 7.20 -26.94 18.90
CA PHE A 135 8.00 -26.51 17.75
C PHE A 135 8.41 -25.03 17.83
N LEU A 136 7.74 -24.25 18.68
CA LEU A 136 7.87 -22.79 18.69
C LEU A 136 9.27 -22.30 19.05
N GLU A 137 9.92 -22.91 20.05
CA GLU A 137 11.29 -22.53 20.45
C GLU A 137 12.24 -22.59 19.25
N LYS A 138 12.30 -23.74 18.58
CA LYS A 138 13.14 -23.94 17.40
C LYS A 138 12.74 -23.03 16.24
N HIS A 139 11.44 -22.82 16.04
CA HIS A 139 10.93 -21.91 15.01
C HIS A 139 11.44 -20.49 15.20
N PHE A 140 11.39 -19.96 16.43
CA PHE A 140 11.89 -18.61 16.75
C PHE A 140 13.41 -18.52 16.66
N ASP A 141 14.15 -19.57 17.02
CA ASP A 141 15.59 -19.61 16.80
C ASP A 141 15.92 -19.45 15.31
N LEU A 142 15.26 -20.23 14.44
CA LEU A 142 15.49 -20.13 12.99
C LEU A 142 15.01 -18.80 12.39
N LEU A 143 13.97 -18.17 12.95
CA LEU A 143 13.56 -16.83 12.55
C LEU A 143 14.61 -15.79 12.96
N SER A 144 15.19 -15.91 14.16
CA SER A 144 16.21 -14.99 14.66
C SER A 144 17.53 -15.06 13.89
N GLU A 145 17.77 -16.16 13.18
CA GLU A 145 18.96 -16.37 12.36
C GLU A 145 18.85 -15.84 10.93
N LEU A 146 17.68 -15.37 10.50
CA LEU A 146 17.49 -14.78 9.18
C LEU A 146 18.41 -13.57 8.99
N THR A 147 19.03 -13.46 7.82
CA THR A 147 19.93 -12.33 7.54
C THR A 147 19.21 -11.10 7.00
N TYR A 148 17.97 -11.26 6.53
CA TYR A 148 17.16 -10.14 6.06
C TYR A 148 16.81 -9.23 7.25
N PRO A 149 16.89 -7.89 7.13
CA PRO A 149 16.73 -7.00 8.29
C PRO A 149 15.37 -7.17 8.97
N HIS A 150 15.37 -7.48 10.26
CA HIS A 150 14.15 -7.78 11.02
C HIS A 150 13.21 -6.57 11.12
N GLU A 151 13.72 -5.34 11.00
CA GLU A 151 12.90 -4.12 10.90
C GLU A 151 12.07 -4.03 9.60
N LEU A 152 12.33 -4.89 8.62
CA LEU A 152 11.57 -5.01 7.38
C LEU A 152 10.62 -6.22 7.37
N ILE A 153 10.60 -7.00 8.45
CA ILE A 153 9.84 -8.24 8.56
C ILE A 153 8.71 -8.05 9.58
N ASP A 154 7.47 -8.27 9.12
CA ASP A 154 6.31 -8.44 9.99
C ASP A 154 6.03 -9.94 10.17
N LEU A 155 5.76 -10.37 11.40
CA LEU A 155 5.33 -11.73 11.71
C LEU A 155 3.82 -11.76 11.93
N ALA A 156 3.13 -12.77 11.40
CA ALA A 156 1.75 -13.04 11.80
C ALA A 156 1.48 -14.54 11.94
N PHE A 157 0.81 -14.87 13.03
CA PHE A 157 0.45 -16.23 13.40
C PHE A 157 -1.06 -16.37 13.48
N LEU A 158 -1.60 -17.51 13.05
CA LEU A 158 -2.99 -17.86 13.34
C LEU A 158 -3.02 -19.08 14.24
N VAL A 159 -3.56 -18.95 15.45
CA VAL A 159 -3.82 -20.07 16.36
C VAL A 159 -5.30 -20.46 16.22
N GLY A 160 -5.56 -21.69 15.80
CA GLY A 160 -6.92 -22.20 15.60
C GLY A 160 -7.06 -23.67 15.96
N ASP A 161 -8.16 -24.02 16.60
CA ASP A 161 -8.52 -25.40 16.97
C ASP A 161 -7.40 -26.12 17.75
N SER A 162 -6.64 -25.38 18.56
CA SER A 162 -5.55 -25.89 19.42
C SER A 162 -6.06 -26.32 20.78
N SER A 163 -5.46 -27.38 21.32
CA SER A 163 -5.81 -28.03 22.58
C SER A 163 -4.66 -28.04 23.60
N ASP A 164 -3.46 -27.63 23.18
CA ASP A 164 -2.26 -27.51 24.01
C ASP A 164 -1.96 -26.05 24.38
N ASP A 165 -0.78 -25.82 24.97
CA ASP A 165 -0.31 -24.50 25.41
C ASP A 165 0.25 -23.61 24.27
N THR A 166 -0.07 -23.89 23.00
CA THR A 166 0.48 -23.16 21.82
C THR A 166 0.38 -21.65 21.98
N LEU A 167 -0.77 -21.13 22.39
CA LEU A 167 -0.98 -19.68 22.52
C LEU A 167 -0.10 -19.06 23.61
N ALA A 168 0.08 -19.76 24.73
CA ALA A 168 0.89 -19.28 25.85
C ALA A 168 2.39 -19.28 25.48
N VAL A 169 2.88 -20.36 24.89
CA VAL A 169 4.27 -20.47 24.42
C VAL A 169 4.56 -19.45 23.33
N LEU A 170 3.67 -19.30 22.34
CA LEU A 170 3.80 -18.30 21.27
C LEU A 170 3.92 -16.88 21.85
N SER A 171 3.05 -16.54 22.80
CA SER A 171 3.06 -15.22 23.44
C SER A 171 4.35 -14.97 24.23
N SER A 172 4.85 -16.00 24.92
CA SER A 172 6.12 -15.95 25.66
C SER A 172 7.32 -15.74 24.73
N GLU A 173 7.40 -16.52 23.65
CA GLU A 173 8.49 -16.43 22.68
C GLU A 173 8.47 -15.11 21.90
N LEU A 174 7.29 -14.62 21.51
CA LEU A 174 7.15 -13.30 20.90
C LEU A 174 7.61 -12.19 21.85
N LYS A 175 7.26 -12.27 23.13
CA LYS A 175 7.76 -11.33 24.14
C LYS A 175 9.28 -11.40 24.25
N ARG A 176 9.85 -12.61 24.33
CA ARG A 176 11.31 -12.83 24.40
C ARG A 176 12.03 -12.17 23.23
N ILE A 177 11.53 -12.34 22.01
CA ILE A 177 12.15 -11.80 20.80
C ILE A 177 11.94 -10.28 20.67
N GLN A 178 10.74 -9.77 20.93
CA GLN A 178 10.46 -8.33 20.83
C GLN A 178 11.18 -7.50 21.92
N ASP A 179 11.47 -8.07 23.08
CA ASP A 179 12.24 -7.39 24.14
C ASP A 179 13.74 -7.26 23.78
N GLN A 180 14.26 -8.04 22.83
CA GLN A 180 15.67 -8.03 22.40
C GLN A 180 15.99 -6.94 21.35
N VAL A 181 15.57 -5.70 21.64
CA VAL A 181 15.76 -4.56 20.73
C VAL A 181 17.24 -4.19 20.58
N GLU A 182 18.01 -4.24 21.67
CA GLU A 182 19.44 -3.87 21.68
C GLU A 182 20.29 -4.80 20.81
N SER A 183 19.90 -6.07 20.74
CA SER A 183 20.55 -7.10 19.91
C SER A 183 20.12 -7.05 18.44
N LYS A 184 19.23 -6.13 18.06
CA LYS A 184 18.62 -6.03 16.72
C LYS A 184 17.91 -7.32 16.26
N ILE A 185 17.37 -8.08 17.22
CA ILE A 185 16.64 -9.32 16.94
C ILE A 185 15.13 -9.04 16.79
N ALA A 186 14.62 -7.98 17.42
CA ALA A 186 13.21 -7.63 17.35
C ALA A 186 12.72 -7.40 15.91
N PHE A 187 11.58 -8.00 15.57
CA PHE A 187 10.91 -7.81 14.30
C PHE A 187 10.14 -6.49 14.28
N ARG A 188 9.82 -6.00 13.08
CA ARG A 188 9.08 -4.75 12.87
C ARG A 188 7.74 -4.74 13.61
N SER A 189 6.98 -5.82 13.47
CA SER A 189 5.76 -6.07 14.24
C SER A 189 5.43 -7.56 14.27
N ALA A 190 4.64 -7.96 15.27
CA ALA A 190 4.11 -9.30 15.39
C ALA A 190 2.60 -9.26 15.65
N MET A 191 1.85 -10.15 15.02
CA MET A 191 0.40 -10.28 15.17
C MET A 191 0.03 -11.72 15.52
N ILE A 192 -0.85 -11.89 16.50
CA ILE A 192 -1.50 -13.18 16.78
C ILE A 192 -2.98 -13.03 16.41
N VAL A 193 -3.43 -13.86 15.47
CA VAL A 193 -4.85 -14.01 15.12
C VAL A 193 -5.33 -15.30 15.79
N GLN A 194 -6.43 -15.24 16.51
CA GLN A 194 -7.07 -16.43 17.09
C GLN A 194 -8.39 -16.69 16.38
N LYS A 195 -8.54 -17.88 15.78
CA LYS A 195 -9.79 -18.28 15.13
C LYS A 195 -9.93 -19.80 15.09
N ASP A 196 -10.97 -20.29 15.75
CA ASP A 196 -11.37 -21.69 15.67
C ASP A 196 -12.33 -21.91 14.49
N PHE A 197 -12.10 -22.93 13.67
CA PHE A 197 -12.97 -23.28 12.54
C PHE A 197 -13.93 -24.42 12.88
N GLY A 198 -13.73 -25.06 14.03
CA GLY A 198 -14.51 -26.19 14.49
C GLY A 198 -13.95 -27.52 13.96
N PRO A 199 -14.42 -28.65 14.51
CA PRO A 199 -13.97 -29.97 14.09
C PRO A 199 -14.37 -30.19 12.63
N VAL A 200 -13.36 -30.28 11.76
CA VAL A 200 -13.53 -30.45 10.32
C VAL A 200 -14.33 -31.72 10.00
N VAL A 201 -14.21 -32.76 10.83
CA VAL A 201 -15.09 -33.93 10.99
C VAL A 201 -14.68 -34.57 12.33
N ASN A 202 -15.59 -35.22 13.07
CA ASN A 202 -15.26 -36.17 14.15
C ASN A 202 -14.55 -37.41 13.57
N MET A 203 -13.34 -37.23 13.02
CA MET A 203 -12.50 -38.33 12.57
C MET A 203 -11.58 -38.69 13.73
N ASP A 204 -11.90 -39.84 14.33
CA ASP A 204 -11.03 -40.58 15.23
C ASP A 204 -9.59 -40.57 14.70
N ILE A 205 -8.59 -40.44 15.58
CA ILE A 205 -7.18 -40.20 15.24
C ILE A 205 -6.66 -41.27 14.25
N GLN A 206 -7.24 -42.46 14.27
CA GLN A 206 -6.95 -43.57 13.36
C GLN A 206 -7.32 -43.33 11.89
N ASN A 207 -8.29 -42.45 11.60
CA ASN A 207 -8.74 -42.14 10.23
C ASN A 207 -8.10 -40.87 9.63
N ARG A 208 -7.22 -40.16 10.36
CA ARG A 208 -6.55 -38.93 9.85
C ARG A 208 -5.61 -39.17 8.66
N HIS A 209 -5.15 -40.41 8.51
CA HIS A 209 -4.27 -40.85 7.42
C HIS A 209 -5.01 -41.61 6.32
N SER A 210 -6.36 -41.65 6.33
CA SER A 210 -7.08 -42.16 5.17
C SER A 210 -7.09 -41.10 4.07
N PHE A 211 -7.05 -41.53 2.82
CA PHE A 211 -7.17 -40.62 1.68
C PHE A 211 -8.48 -39.80 1.72
N GLU A 212 -9.57 -40.43 2.14
CA GLU A 212 -10.89 -39.78 2.27
C GLU A 212 -10.88 -38.57 3.22
N ALA A 213 -10.03 -38.60 4.26
CA ALA A 213 -9.88 -37.52 5.21
C ALA A 213 -9.05 -36.33 4.67
N GLN A 214 -8.21 -36.55 3.64
CA GLN A 214 -7.27 -35.54 3.17
C GLN A 214 -7.96 -34.35 2.50
N GLY A 215 -9.02 -34.59 1.73
CA GLY A 215 -9.79 -33.52 1.06
C GLY A 215 -10.35 -32.49 2.06
N PRO A 216 -11.18 -32.90 3.03
CA PRO A 216 -11.69 -32.01 4.07
C PRO A 216 -10.57 -31.32 4.88
N ARG A 217 -9.51 -32.06 5.24
CA ARG A 217 -8.37 -31.50 6.00
C ARG A 217 -7.68 -30.37 5.24
N ARG A 218 -7.34 -30.57 3.97
CA ARG A 218 -6.72 -29.53 3.12
C ARG A 218 -7.62 -28.31 2.97
N LYS A 219 -8.93 -28.50 2.76
CA LYS A 219 -9.90 -27.40 2.68
C LYS A 219 -9.94 -26.56 3.98
N ALA A 220 -9.83 -27.19 5.15
CA ALA A 220 -9.77 -26.48 6.43
C ALA A 220 -8.44 -25.75 6.66
N MET A 221 -7.30 -26.35 6.28
CA MET A 221 -6.01 -25.65 6.30
C MET A 221 -6.02 -24.42 5.40
N ALA A 222 -6.64 -24.52 4.22
CA ALA A 222 -6.82 -23.39 3.31
C ALA A 222 -7.62 -22.25 3.96
N GLN A 223 -8.65 -22.58 4.77
CA GLN A 223 -9.40 -21.57 5.53
C GLN A 223 -8.50 -20.82 6.51
N ALA A 224 -7.72 -21.54 7.31
CA ALA A 224 -6.77 -20.93 8.25
C ALA A 224 -5.75 -20.02 7.53
N ARG A 225 -5.12 -20.50 6.45
CA ARG A 225 -4.18 -19.68 5.65
C ARG A 225 -4.86 -18.42 5.11
N ASN A 226 -6.04 -18.53 4.51
CA ASN A 226 -6.74 -17.37 3.95
C ASN A 226 -7.13 -16.33 5.01
N TYR A 227 -7.63 -16.77 6.18
CA TYR A 227 -7.98 -15.86 7.27
C TYR A 227 -6.76 -15.13 7.84
N LEU A 228 -5.63 -15.84 7.96
CA LEU A 228 -4.37 -15.26 8.39
C LEU A 228 -3.88 -14.21 7.39
N LEU A 229 -3.83 -14.55 6.10
CA LEU A 229 -3.43 -13.63 5.03
C LEU A 229 -4.31 -12.38 5.00
N ALA A 230 -5.63 -12.55 5.03
CA ALA A 230 -6.59 -11.45 4.97
C ALA A 230 -6.50 -10.52 6.19
N SER A 231 -6.10 -11.05 7.35
CA SER A 231 -5.94 -10.24 8.58
C SER A 231 -4.60 -9.52 8.65
N ALA A 232 -3.55 -10.09 8.05
CA ALA A 232 -2.18 -9.64 8.26
C ALA A 232 -1.56 -8.87 7.07
N LEU A 233 -2.03 -9.09 5.84
CA LEU A 233 -1.48 -8.44 4.65
C LEU A 233 -1.73 -6.93 4.67
N LYS A 234 -0.65 -6.14 4.73
CA LYS A 234 -0.69 -4.68 4.70
C LYS A 234 -0.41 -4.18 3.29
N SER A 235 -0.75 -2.92 3.05
CA SER A 235 -0.51 -2.24 1.78
C SER A 235 0.97 -2.09 1.44
N ASP A 236 1.85 -2.12 2.45
CA ASP A 236 3.28 -1.86 2.31
C ASP A 236 4.16 -3.11 2.19
N HIS A 237 3.57 -4.30 2.18
CA HIS A 237 4.31 -5.56 1.99
C HIS A 237 4.67 -5.78 0.52
N SER A 238 5.92 -6.06 0.24
CA SER A 238 6.37 -6.48 -1.09
C SER A 238 6.34 -7.98 -1.25
N TRP A 239 6.57 -8.72 -0.16
CA TRP A 239 6.70 -10.18 -0.18
C TRP A 239 5.89 -10.81 0.94
N VAL A 240 5.38 -12.01 0.68
CA VAL A 240 4.73 -12.87 1.66
C VAL A 240 5.51 -14.19 1.69
N TYR A 241 5.95 -14.58 2.88
CA TYR A 241 6.68 -15.82 3.10
C TYR A 241 5.85 -16.74 4.00
N TRP A 242 5.30 -17.80 3.42
CA TRP A 242 4.62 -18.86 4.15
C TRP A 242 5.66 -19.81 4.72
N ARG A 243 5.61 -20.03 6.04
CA ARG A 243 6.57 -20.87 6.74
C ARG A 243 5.82 -21.74 7.74
N ASP A 244 5.94 -23.06 7.62
CA ASP A 244 5.42 -23.97 8.64
C ASP A 244 6.32 -23.97 9.90
N VAL A 245 5.72 -24.34 11.03
CA VAL A 245 6.35 -24.20 12.36
C VAL A 245 7.38 -25.30 12.66
N ASP A 246 7.26 -26.44 12.00
CA ASP A 246 7.97 -27.71 12.18
C ASP A 246 9.20 -27.88 11.28
N ILE A 247 9.65 -26.78 10.66
CA ILE A 247 10.98 -26.67 10.04
C ILE A 247 12.05 -26.74 11.13
N VAL A 248 13.04 -27.62 10.94
CA VAL A 248 14.15 -27.83 11.87
C VAL A 248 15.44 -27.12 11.44
N ASP A 249 15.63 -26.91 10.14
CA ASP A 249 16.77 -26.16 9.62
C ASP A 249 16.49 -25.56 8.23
N SER A 250 17.09 -24.41 7.96
CA SER A 250 16.95 -23.68 6.68
C SER A 250 18.10 -22.71 6.50
N PRO A 251 18.57 -22.44 5.27
CA PRO A 251 19.64 -21.46 5.07
C PRO A 251 19.24 -20.06 5.57
N LYS A 252 20.16 -19.39 6.25
CA LYS A 252 19.94 -18.06 6.88
C LYS A 252 19.56 -16.95 5.89
N LYS A 253 20.01 -17.10 4.64
CA LYS A 253 19.78 -16.18 3.51
C LYS A 253 18.58 -16.55 2.65
N ILE A 254 17.67 -17.41 3.15
CA ILE A 254 16.57 -17.94 2.34
C ILE A 254 15.70 -16.88 1.68
N LEU A 255 15.43 -15.77 2.36
CA LEU A 255 14.65 -14.67 1.79
C LEU A 255 15.41 -14.00 0.64
N GLU A 256 16.67 -13.65 0.85
CA GLU A 256 17.52 -13.01 -0.15
C GLU A 256 17.77 -13.91 -1.36
N ASP A 257 18.07 -15.19 -1.11
CA ASP A 257 18.28 -16.20 -2.15
C ASP A 257 17.00 -16.33 -3.00
N PHE A 258 15.83 -16.42 -2.39
CA PHE A 258 14.57 -16.57 -3.12
C PHE A 258 14.17 -15.31 -3.89
N MET A 259 14.33 -14.14 -3.28
CA MET A 259 14.03 -12.85 -3.94
C MET A 259 14.92 -12.64 -5.17
N ALA A 260 16.17 -13.10 -5.14
CA ALA A 260 17.11 -12.96 -6.26
C ALA A 260 16.65 -13.67 -7.54
N HIS A 261 15.81 -14.71 -7.45
CA HIS A 261 15.23 -15.41 -8.60
C HIS A 261 14.13 -14.61 -9.32
N ASP A 262 13.58 -13.57 -8.69
CA ASP A 262 12.54 -12.70 -9.25
C ASP A 262 11.29 -13.44 -9.76
N LYS A 263 10.88 -14.51 -9.07
CA LYS A 263 9.68 -15.30 -9.41
C LYS A 263 8.46 -14.86 -8.62
N ASP A 264 7.28 -15.06 -9.20
CA ASP A 264 6.00 -14.73 -8.54
C ASP A 264 5.75 -15.64 -7.32
N ILE A 265 6.01 -16.94 -7.48
CA ILE A 265 5.92 -17.96 -6.44
C ILE A 265 7.16 -18.87 -6.53
N LEU A 266 7.84 -19.07 -5.41
CA LEU A 266 9.05 -19.90 -5.31
C LEU A 266 9.00 -20.81 -4.08
N VAL A 267 9.35 -22.09 -4.27
CA VAL A 267 9.45 -23.09 -3.20
C VAL A 267 10.79 -23.84 -3.23
N PRO A 268 11.36 -24.22 -2.07
CA PRO A 268 12.49 -25.14 -2.00
C PRO A 268 12.03 -26.59 -2.08
N ASN A 269 13.01 -27.49 -2.08
CA ASN A 269 12.80 -28.89 -1.79
C ASN A 269 12.77 -29.14 -0.27
N ILE A 270 11.89 -30.03 0.20
CA ILE A 270 11.67 -30.27 1.64
C ILE A 270 12.04 -31.70 2.03
N TRP A 271 13.09 -31.84 2.82
CA TRP A 271 13.66 -33.13 3.25
C TRP A 271 13.68 -33.23 4.78
N PHE A 272 14.05 -34.40 5.31
CA PHE A 272 14.23 -34.60 6.75
C PHE A 272 15.47 -35.44 7.05
N HIS A 273 15.98 -35.34 8.27
CA HIS A 273 17.05 -36.19 8.79
C HIS A 273 16.47 -37.28 9.71
N ARG A 274 16.82 -38.54 9.44
CA ARG A 274 16.47 -39.69 10.30
C ARG A 274 17.72 -40.38 10.78
N TYR A 275 17.96 -40.32 12.09
CA TYR A 275 19.09 -41.00 12.71
C TYR A 275 18.73 -42.45 13.04
N LYS A 276 19.38 -43.41 12.38
CA LYS A 276 19.22 -44.85 12.65
C LYS A 276 20.58 -45.52 12.77
N ASP A 277 20.80 -46.26 13.85
CA ASP A 277 22.05 -46.99 14.13
C ASP A 277 23.30 -46.09 14.07
N GLY A 278 23.18 -44.84 14.54
CA GLY A 278 24.27 -43.85 14.54
C GLY A 278 24.59 -43.26 13.16
N ARG A 279 23.77 -43.52 12.14
CA ARG A 279 23.89 -42.93 10.80
C ARG A 279 22.73 -42.00 10.53
N ASP A 280 23.06 -40.86 9.95
CA ASP A 280 22.08 -39.92 9.42
C ASP A 280 21.60 -40.39 8.04
N ILE A 281 20.28 -40.40 7.85
CA ILE A 281 19.61 -40.80 6.62
C ILE A 281 18.74 -39.63 6.16
N GLU A 282 19.09 -39.06 5.01
CA GLU A 282 18.30 -38.02 4.34
C GLU A 282 17.03 -38.64 3.72
N GLY A 283 15.87 -38.21 4.20
CA GLY A 283 14.54 -38.60 3.75
C GLY A 283 13.83 -37.48 2.99
N ARG A 284 12.77 -37.84 2.25
CA ARG A 284 12.01 -36.91 1.40
C ARG A 284 10.67 -36.69 2.05
N PHE A 285 10.29 -35.43 2.24
CA PHE A 285 9.11 -35.07 3.00
C PHE A 285 7.95 -34.63 2.11
N ASP A 286 8.09 -33.50 1.42
CA ASP A 286 6.96 -32.84 0.78
C ASP A 286 6.76 -33.27 -0.68
N TYR A 287 5.82 -34.18 -0.90
CA TYR A 287 5.41 -34.63 -2.24
C TYR A 287 4.33 -33.77 -2.88
N ASN A 288 3.91 -32.66 -2.26
CA ASN A 288 2.89 -31.76 -2.82
C ASN A 288 3.48 -30.79 -3.86
N SER A 289 4.81 -30.73 -3.99
CA SER A 289 5.51 -30.00 -5.05
C SER A 289 5.79 -30.89 -6.24
N TRP A 290 5.10 -30.66 -7.37
CA TRP A 290 5.16 -31.56 -8.53
C TRP A 290 4.87 -30.88 -9.87
N VAL A 291 5.28 -31.57 -10.94
CA VAL A 291 4.92 -31.28 -12.33
C VAL A 291 3.83 -32.24 -12.80
N GLU A 292 2.82 -31.69 -13.45
CA GLU A 292 1.66 -32.46 -13.91
C GLU A 292 2.08 -33.44 -14.99
N SER A 293 1.47 -34.63 -14.97
CA SER A 293 1.70 -35.65 -16.00
C SER A 293 0.49 -35.80 -16.92
N ASP A 294 0.68 -36.35 -18.11
CA ASP A 294 -0.45 -36.67 -19.00
C ASP A 294 -1.38 -37.74 -18.40
N LYS A 295 -0.86 -38.60 -17.52
CA LYS A 295 -1.65 -39.57 -16.77
C LYS A 295 -2.54 -38.87 -15.74
N GLY A 296 -1.97 -37.92 -14.98
CA GLY A 296 -2.69 -37.08 -14.02
C GLY A 296 -3.80 -36.26 -14.69
N ARG A 297 -3.51 -35.64 -15.84
CA ARG A 297 -4.53 -34.92 -16.64
C ARG A 297 -5.69 -35.83 -17.04
N ARG A 298 -5.40 -37.02 -17.60
CA ARG A 298 -6.43 -37.99 -17.98
C ARG A 298 -7.22 -38.51 -16.78
N LEU A 299 -6.59 -38.67 -15.63
CA LEU A 299 -7.25 -39.07 -14.39
C LEU A 299 -8.25 -38.00 -13.96
N ARG A 300 -7.82 -36.73 -13.89
CA ARG A 300 -8.70 -35.61 -13.48
C ARG A 300 -9.95 -35.48 -14.35
N HIS A 301 -9.84 -35.69 -15.66
CA HIS A 301 -10.99 -35.70 -16.57
C HIS A 301 -12.04 -36.79 -16.29
N LYS A 302 -11.68 -37.82 -15.53
CA LYS A 302 -12.59 -38.92 -15.15
C LYS A 302 -13.12 -38.80 -13.73
N LEU A 303 -12.50 -37.95 -12.91
CA LEU A 303 -12.89 -37.76 -11.52
C LEU A 303 -14.07 -36.79 -11.42
N ASP A 304 -14.85 -36.94 -10.36
CA ASP A 304 -15.82 -35.92 -9.98
C ASP A 304 -15.07 -34.59 -9.70
N PRO A 305 -15.52 -33.45 -10.24
CA PRO A 305 -14.89 -32.14 -10.01
C PRO A 305 -14.66 -31.79 -8.54
N GLU A 306 -15.49 -32.30 -7.62
CA GLU A 306 -15.38 -32.07 -6.17
C GLU A 306 -14.36 -32.96 -5.47
N THR A 307 -13.86 -34.00 -6.15
CA THR A 307 -12.82 -34.88 -5.62
C THR A 307 -11.50 -34.14 -5.52
N VAL A 308 -10.93 -34.08 -4.31
CA VAL A 308 -9.60 -33.51 -4.07
C VAL A 308 -8.57 -34.63 -4.11
N LEU A 309 -7.58 -34.49 -4.99
CA LEU A 309 -6.40 -35.35 -5.02
C LEU A 309 -5.45 -34.95 -3.88
N ALA A 310 -4.75 -35.94 -3.35
CA ALA A 310 -3.69 -35.75 -2.37
C ALA A 310 -2.52 -36.66 -2.77
N GLU A 311 -1.35 -36.07 -2.99
CA GLU A 311 -0.14 -36.82 -3.31
C GLU A 311 0.39 -37.62 -2.10
N GLY A 312 1.14 -38.69 -2.38
CA GLY A 312 1.69 -39.60 -1.38
C GLY A 312 0.78 -40.77 -1.00
N TYR A 313 -0.41 -40.87 -1.60
CA TYR A 313 -1.42 -41.88 -1.31
C TYR A 313 -1.58 -42.88 -2.47
N LYS A 314 -1.83 -44.15 -2.17
CA LYS A 314 -1.89 -45.24 -3.18
C LYS A 314 -3.17 -45.25 -4.00
N GLU A 315 -4.18 -44.54 -3.54
CA GLU A 315 -5.54 -44.51 -4.06
C GLU A 315 -5.57 -44.02 -5.51
N TYR A 316 -4.69 -43.08 -5.85
CA TYR A 316 -4.58 -42.53 -7.20
C TYR A 316 -3.14 -42.52 -7.69
N ASP A 317 -2.89 -43.24 -8.77
CA ASP A 317 -1.62 -43.19 -9.49
C ASP A 317 -1.65 -42.03 -10.50
N THR A 318 -1.20 -40.87 -10.03
CA THR A 318 -1.16 -39.62 -10.81
C THR A 318 -0.01 -39.61 -11.82
N GLY A 319 1.04 -40.41 -11.62
CA GLY A 319 2.26 -40.41 -12.43
C GLY A 319 2.96 -39.06 -12.49
N ARG A 320 2.70 -38.17 -11.52
CA ARG A 320 3.30 -36.84 -11.42
C ARG A 320 4.79 -36.95 -11.10
N ASN A 321 5.54 -35.94 -11.51
CA ASN A 321 6.96 -35.88 -11.20
C ASN A 321 7.16 -34.98 -9.98
N TRP A 322 7.61 -35.55 -8.87
CA TRP A 322 7.69 -34.85 -7.57
C TRP A 322 9.06 -34.20 -7.38
N LEU A 323 9.08 -32.92 -6.98
CA LEU A 323 10.30 -32.15 -6.70
C LEU A 323 11.18 -32.85 -5.65
N ALA A 324 10.56 -33.48 -4.66
CA ALA A 324 11.20 -34.25 -3.60
C ALA A 324 12.20 -35.30 -4.11
N LEU A 325 11.97 -35.88 -5.29
CA LEU A 325 12.81 -36.94 -5.85
C LEU A 325 13.90 -36.45 -6.81
N LEU A 326 13.88 -35.17 -7.19
CA LEU A 326 14.73 -34.64 -8.27
C LEU A 326 15.98 -33.90 -7.77
N GLY A 327 16.01 -33.56 -6.48
CA GLY A 327 17.04 -32.72 -5.87
C GLY A 327 18.30 -33.45 -5.42
N ASP A 328 19.41 -32.71 -5.40
CA ASP A 328 20.61 -33.01 -4.60
C ASP A 328 21.20 -31.69 -4.10
N TRP A 329 21.19 -31.47 -2.79
CA TRP A 329 21.64 -30.21 -2.18
C TRP A 329 23.13 -29.88 -2.44
N ARG A 330 23.90 -30.85 -2.93
CA ARG A 330 25.31 -30.69 -3.30
C ARG A 330 25.51 -30.08 -4.69
N LYS A 331 24.43 -29.97 -5.49
CA LYS A 331 24.44 -29.39 -6.83
C LYS A 331 24.16 -27.89 -6.80
N ASN A 332 23.98 -27.29 -7.97
CA ASN A 332 23.66 -25.88 -8.08
C ASN A 332 22.31 -25.57 -7.40
N LYS A 333 22.34 -24.82 -6.30
CA LYS A 333 21.15 -24.40 -5.54
C LYS A 333 20.19 -23.52 -6.35
N ASP A 334 20.70 -22.83 -7.37
CA ASP A 334 19.95 -21.86 -8.17
C ASP A 334 19.31 -22.51 -9.42
N GLU A 335 19.32 -23.84 -9.52
CA GLU A 335 18.58 -24.55 -10.56
C GLU A 335 17.07 -24.34 -10.36
N GLU A 336 16.36 -23.96 -11.42
CA GLU A 336 14.93 -23.66 -11.39
C GLU A 336 14.14 -24.72 -12.16
N MET A 337 12.95 -25.06 -11.65
CA MET A 337 12.02 -25.96 -12.29
C MET A 337 10.61 -25.39 -12.22
N GLU A 338 9.92 -25.32 -13.37
CA GLU A 338 8.49 -24.98 -13.35
C GLU A 338 7.69 -26.10 -12.68
N LEU A 339 6.73 -25.71 -11.82
CA LEU A 339 5.84 -26.63 -11.13
C LEU A 339 4.39 -26.42 -11.56
N ASP A 340 3.53 -27.39 -11.26
CA ASP A 340 2.07 -27.32 -11.44
C ASP A 340 1.31 -27.41 -10.10
N GLY A 341 1.94 -27.98 -9.07
CA GLY A 341 1.51 -27.99 -7.69
C GLY A 341 2.69 -27.67 -6.77
N ILE A 342 2.41 -27.05 -5.62
CA ILE A 342 3.40 -26.76 -4.58
C ILE A 342 2.86 -27.20 -3.23
N GLY A 343 3.76 -27.55 -2.32
CA GLY A 343 3.42 -27.75 -0.91
C GLY A 343 3.51 -26.50 -0.05
N GLY A 344 3.12 -26.65 1.22
CA GLY A 344 2.85 -25.56 2.16
C GLY A 344 4.00 -25.14 3.08
N VAL A 345 5.11 -25.89 3.08
CA VAL A 345 6.12 -25.81 4.15
C VAL A 345 6.92 -24.50 4.10
N SER A 346 7.36 -24.10 2.92
CA SER A 346 8.17 -22.89 2.71
C SER A 346 7.87 -22.32 1.34
N ILE A 347 7.20 -21.16 1.28
CA ILE A 347 6.77 -20.52 0.02
C ILE A 347 7.06 -19.03 0.08
N LEU A 348 7.89 -18.51 -0.82
CA LEU A 348 7.96 -17.07 -1.06
C LEU A 348 7.04 -16.68 -2.21
N VAL A 349 6.22 -15.67 -1.98
CA VAL A 349 5.22 -15.16 -2.92
C VAL A 349 5.36 -13.65 -3.02
N LYS A 350 5.36 -13.10 -4.24
CA LYS A 350 5.20 -11.65 -4.43
C LYS A 350 3.84 -11.22 -3.88
N ALA A 351 3.79 -10.21 -3.02
CA ALA A 351 2.55 -9.82 -2.34
C ALA A 351 1.40 -9.48 -3.32
N ASP A 352 1.73 -8.97 -4.51
CA ASP A 352 0.76 -8.65 -5.56
C ASP A 352 0.04 -9.87 -6.14
N VAL A 353 0.62 -11.08 -6.05
CA VAL A 353 -0.06 -12.33 -6.42
C VAL A 353 -1.30 -12.52 -5.52
N HIS A 354 -1.13 -12.33 -4.22
CA HIS A 354 -2.23 -12.39 -3.26
C HIS A 354 -3.21 -11.22 -3.42
N ARG A 355 -2.72 -9.99 -3.64
CA ARG A 355 -3.59 -8.82 -3.90
C ARG A 355 -4.41 -8.96 -5.18
N SER A 356 -3.91 -9.71 -6.16
CA SER A 356 -4.62 -10.03 -7.40
C SER A 356 -5.72 -11.09 -7.21
N GLY A 357 -5.92 -11.58 -5.99
CA GLY A 357 -6.98 -12.52 -5.63
C GLY A 357 -6.56 -13.99 -5.64
N ILE A 358 -5.28 -14.30 -5.88
CA ILE A 358 -4.77 -15.68 -5.83
C ILE A 358 -4.58 -16.08 -4.37
N ASN A 359 -5.31 -17.08 -3.92
CA ASN A 359 -5.31 -17.55 -2.54
C ASN A 359 -5.41 -19.08 -2.47
N PHE A 360 -5.56 -19.63 -1.28
CA PHE A 360 -5.67 -21.08 -1.06
C PHE A 360 -7.13 -21.51 -1.22
N PRO A 361 -7.53 -22.21 -2.29
CA PRO A 361 -8.93 -22.60 -2.47
C PRO A 361 -9.39 -23.52 -1.33
N MET A 362 -10.45 -23.08 -0.66
CA MET A 362 -11.16 -23.80 0.42
C MET A 362 -12.19 -24.79 -0.12
N TYR A 363 -12.17 -25.00 -1.43
CA TYR A 363 -13.05 -25.85 -2.23
C TYR A 363 -12.18 -26.59 -3.25
N ALA A 364 -12.75 -27.58 -3.95
CA ALA A 364 -12.02 -28.26 -5.00
C ALA A 364 -11.81 -27.30 -6.19
N PHE A 365 -10.57 -27.00 -6.51
CA PHE A 365 -10.19 -26.24 -7.69
C PHE A 365 -9.37 -27.16 -8.59
N GLU A 366 -9.94 -27.58 -9.71
CA GLU A 366 -9.29 -28.50 -10.64
C GLU A 366 -8.81 -29.81 -10.00
N ASN A 367 -9.63 -30.36 -9.10
CA ASN A 367 -9.33 -31.53 -8.26
C ASN A 367 -8.16 -31.34 -7.28
N GLN A 368 -7.75 -30.10 -7.02
CA GLN A 368 -6.78 -29.74 -5.97
C GLN A 368 -7.47 -28.88 -4.90
N ALA A 369 -6.82 -28.70 -3.76
CA ALA A 369 -7.23 -27.75 -2.73
C ALA A 369 -5.98 -27.12 -2.09
N GLU A 370 -6.16 -26.10 -1.25
CA GLU A 370 -5.07 -25.54 -0.44
C GLU A 370 -3.87 -25.08 -1.29
N THR A 371 -2.64 -25.56 -1.04
CA THR A 371 -1.41 -25.09 -1.68
C THR A 371 -1.27 -25.56 -3.13
N GLU A 372 -1.65 -26.80 -3.43
CA GLU A 372 -1.70 -27.32 -4.80
C GLU A 372 -2.75 -26.55 -5.62
N GLY A 373 -3.91 -26.27 -5.01
CA GLY A 373 -4.94 -25.44 -5.64
C GLY A 373 -4.50 -24.00 -5.87
N PHE A 374 -3.74 -23.42 -4.93
CA PHE A 374 -3.13 -22.09 -5.06
C PHE A 374 -2.16 -22.04 -6.26
N ALA A 375 -1.28 -23.03 -6.42
CA ALA A 375 -0.38 -23.11 -7.57
C ALA A 375 -1.17 -23.21 -8.90
N ARG A 376 -2.20 -24.05 -8.97
CA ARG A 376 -3.07 -24.15 -10.16
C ARG A 376 -3.75 -22.82 -10.47
N MET A 377 -4.29 -22.15 -9.47
CA MET A 377 -4.95 -20.85 -9.61
C MET A 377 -3.97 -19.80 -10.12
N ALA A 378 -2.75 -19.76 -9.56
CA ALA A 378 -1.69 -18.86 -9.99
C ALA A 378 -1.31 -19.07 -11.46
N LYS A 379 -1.10 -20.31 -11.90
CA LYS A 379 -0.81 -20.62 -13.31
C LYS A 379 -1.95 -20.22 -14.24
N ARG A 380 -3.20 -20.41 -13.82
CA ARG A 380 -4.37 -19.96 -14.61
C ARG A 380 -4.44 -18.45 -14.76
N ALA A 381 -3.96 -17.71 -13.76
CA ALA A 381 -3.85 -16.25 -13.80
C ALA A 381 -2.58 -15.75 -14.53
N GLY A 382 -1.70 -16.64 -14.99
CA GLY A 382 -0.49 -16.30 -15.74
C GLY A 382 0.74 -16.03 -14.88
N PHE A 383 0.70 -16.33 -13.58
CA PHE A 383 1.86 -16.21 -12.68
C PHE A 383 2.81 -17.40 -12.81
N GLN A 384 4.08 -17.15 -12.54
CA GLN A 384 5.12 -18.18 -12.49
C GLN A 384 5.06 -18.96 -11.17
N VAL A 385 5.16 -20.29 -11.27
CA VAL A 385 5.25 -21.19 -10.11
C VAL A 385 6.50 -22.02 -10.27
N ILE A 386 7.53 -21.73 -9.46
CA ILE A 386 8.87 -22.28 -9.61
C ILE A 386 9.28 -23.03 -8.34
N GLY A 387 9.99 -24.14 -8.52
CA GLY A 387 10.66 -24.89 -7.47
C GLY A 387 12.17 -24.90 -7.66
N LEU A 388 12.92 -24.98 -6.55
CA LEU A 388 14.36 -25.14 -6.53
C LEU A 388 14.72 -26.57 -6.09
N PRO A 389 14.98 -27.51 -7.02
CA PRO A 389 15.21 -28.92 -6.67
C PRO A 389 16.39 -29.13 -5.72
N ASN A 390 17.46 -28.34 -5.85
CA ASN A 390 18.69 -28.51 -5.07
C ASN A 390 18.76 -27.56 -3.84
N TYR A 391 17.76 -26.70 -3.63
CA TYR A 391 17.70 -25.85 -2.44
C TYR A 391 16.86 -26.55 -1.39
N VAL A 392 17.48 -27.05 -0.32
CA VAL A 392 16.80 -27.89 0.68
C VAL A 392 16.49 -27.13 1.95
N VAL A 393 15.25 -27.29 2.44
CA VAL A 393 14.80 -26.94 3.77
C VAL A 393 14.49 -28.23 4.52
N TRP A 394 14.89 -28.29 5.79
CA TRP A 394 14.78 -29.49 6.61
C TRP A 394 13.57 -29.41 7.53
N HIS A 395 12.72 -30.41 7.43
CA HIS A 395 11.52 -30.60 8.24
C HIS A 395 11.76 -31.67 9.32
N ILE A 396 10.98 -31.63 10.41
CA ILE A 396 11.00 -32.73 11.38
C ILE A 396 10.57 -34.05 10.72
N ASP A 397 11.21 -35.15 11.11
CA ASP A 397 10.79 -36.47 10.68
C ASP A 397 9.46 -36.86 11.35
N THR A 398 8.43 -37.11 10.55
CA THR A 398 7.10 -37.54 11.02
C THR A 398 6.95 -39.06 11.12
N GLU A 399 8.04 -39.80 10.93
CA GLU A 399 8.08 -41.28 10.96
C GLU A 399 7.08 -41.93 9.99
N GLU A 400 6.78 -41.28 8.86
CA GLU A 400 5.83 -41.83 7.90
C GLU A 400 6.21 -43.26 7.48
N LYS A 401 5.22 -44.16 7.55
CA LYS A 401 5.39 -45.58 7.26
C LYS A 401 5.81 -45.75 5.79
N SER A 402 6.79 -46.61 5.57
CA SER A 402 7.23 -47.00 4.23
C SER A 402 6.07 -47.50 3.38
N GLY A 403 5.95 -46.99 2.15
CA GLY A 403 4.95 -47.40 1.17
C GLY A 403 3.93 -46.31 0.80
N ASN A 404 4.00 -45.12 1.39
CA ASN A 404 3.45 -43.93 0.76
C ASN A 404 4.41 -43.55 -0.38
N ILE A 405 3.94 -43.82 -1.61
CA ILE A 405 4.68 -44.00 -2.88
C ILE A 405 5.28 -45.40 -3.06
#